data_AF-A0A9E6A1Q3-F1
#
_entry.id   AF-A0A9E6A1Q3-F1
#
_cell.length_a   1.000
_cell.length_b   1.000
_cell.length_c   1.000
_cell.angle_alpha   90.00
_cell.angle_beta   90.00
_cell.angle_gamma   90.00
#
_symmetry.space_group_name_H-M   'P 1'
#
loop_
_entity.id
_entity.type
_entity.pdbx_description
1 polymer ?
#
loop_
_entity_poly.entity_id
_entity_poly.type
_entity_poly.pdbx_seq_one_letter_code
_entity_poly.pdbx_strand_id
1 'polypeptide(L)'
;MSEVGYTVISRPKRGTTQYGVDVAATGPHPETGEKAMFLLSIKSGNLARDEWATGKQALRPSLEEILDVYIPKHVSKRYQQMPKIIALCFGGDIEEDVRPRIDGFIDKQTVPNEIEFAEWNGDYIADLIASGLLRENIFSKALQTSFRKAVALVDEPAVCYSHFRDLLDGLTANAPQKPADRLRIARQIYLATWTVFVWCRDADNLEAAYRCSVLATLRMWDLCKEHFSPKKNGAKTC
;
A
#
# COMPACT_ATOMS: atom_id res chain seq x y z
N MET A 1 4.81 1.89 -5.29
CA MET A 1 4.33 3.26 -5.63
C MET A 1 4.58 3.55 -7.11
N SER A 2 5.83 3.54 -7.60
CA SER A 2 6.08 3.58 -9.05
C SER A 2 5.38 2.42 -9.78
N GLU A 3 5.28 1.28 -9.09
CA GLU A 3 4.63 0.03 -9.56
C GLU A 3 3.09 0.12 -9.69
N VAL A 4 2.46 1.22 -9.25
CA VAL A 4 1.01 1.46 -9.40
C VAL A 4 0.70 2.61 -10.38
N GLY A 5 1.72 3.12 -11.07
CA GLY A 5 1.63 4.33 -11.90
C GLY A 5 1.97 5.63 -11.14
N TYR A 6 2.39 5.53 -9.87
CA TYR A 6 2.72 6.69 -9.03
C TYR A 6 4.24 6.87 -8.87
N THR A 7 4.86 7.78 -9.61
CA THR A 7 6.28 8.11 -9.41
C THR A 7 6.47 8.94 -8.16
N VAL A 8 7.10 8.38 -7.12
CA VAL A 8 7.43 9.10 -5.88
C VAL A 8 8.49 10.16 -6.17
N ILE A 9 8.16 11.42 -5.93
CA ILE A 9 9.03 12.58 -6.14
C ILE A 9 9.91 12.79 -4.92
N SER A 10 9.35 12.65 -3.72
CA SER A 10 10.09 12.78 -2.48
C SER A 10 9.44 12.01 -1.34
N ARG A 11 10.28 11.52 -0.44
CA ARG A 11 9.92 11.06 0.90
C ARG A 11 10.69 11.92 1.89
N PRO A 12 10.08 12.38 2.99
CA PRO A 12 10.73 13.26 3.94
C PRO A 12 11.93 12.58 4.58
N LYS A 13 13.00 13.35 4.79
CA LYS A 13 14.17 12.94 5.57
C LYS A 13 13.94 13.30 7.04
N ARG A 14 14.48 12.51 7.97
CA ARG A 14 14.45 12.87 9.40
C ARG A 14 15.04 14.28 9.61
N GLY A 15 14.26 15.17 10.21
CA GLY A 15 14.71 16.51 10.63
C GLY A 15 14.28 17.71 9.77
N THR A 16 13.58 17.51 8.65
CA THR A 16 13.03 18.62 7.83
C THR A 16 11.54 18.84 8.10
N THR A 17 11.10 20.11 8.18
CA THR A 17 9.68 20.48 8.23
C THR A 17 8.96 19.95 6.99
N GLN A 18 7.87 19.23 7.18
CA GLN A 18 7.21 18.46 6.11
C GLN A 18 5.96 19.16 5.56
N TYR A 19 5.55 20.29 6.17
CA TYR A 19 4.42 21.14 5.75
C TYR A 19 3.18 20.31 5.38
N GLY A 20 2.85 19.35 6.26
CA GLY A 20 1.75 18.40 6.09
C GLY A 20 1.91 17.27 5.06
N VAL A 21 2.93 17.28 4.19
CA VAL A 21 3.15 16.26 3.15
C VAL A 21 4.10 15.17 3.62
N ASP A 22 3.57 13.95 3.82
CA ASP A 22 4.37 12.76 4.12
C ASP A 22 4.92 12.10 2.86
N VAL A 23 4.20 12.14 1.73
CA VAL A 23 4.70 11.62 0.45
C VAL A 23 4.20 12.49 -0.69
N ALA A 24 5.11 12.87 -1.60
CA ALA A 24 4.74 13.49 -2.87
C ALA A 24 4.97 12.52 -4.03
N ALA A 25 3.98 12.35 -4.90
CA ALA A 25 4.08 11.50 -6.08
C ALA A 25 3.42 12.14 -7.31
N THR A 26 3.69 11.63 -8.51
CA THR A 26 2.87 11.92 -9.70
C THR A 26 2.22 10.64 -10.19
N GLY A 27 0.95 10.68 -10.57
CA GLY A 27 0.22 9.51 -11.07
C GLY A 27 -0.91 9.93 -12.00
N PRO A 28 -1.66 8.97 -12.57
CA PRO A 28 -2.85 9.26 -13.34
C PRO A 28 -3.96 9.80 -12.42
N HIS A 29 -4.67 10.82 -12.88
CA HIS A 29 -5.86 11.36 -12.24
C HIS A 29 -6.95 10.28 -12.20
N PRO A 30 -7.67 10.08 -11.07
CA PRO A 30 -8.67 9.03 -10.96
C PRO A 30 -9.79 9.16 -11.99
N GLU A 31 -10.24 10.39 -12.25
CA GLU A 31 -11.33 10.66 -13.19
C GLU A 31 -10.87 10.87 -14.65
N THR A 32 -9.88 11.74 -14.87
CA THR A 32 -9.49 12.15 -16.23
C THR A 32 -8.39 11.27 -16.84
N GLY A 33 -7.67 10.50 -16.03
CA GLY A 33 -6.49 9.72 -16.46
C GLY A 33 -5.24 10.55 -16.78
N GLU A 34 -5.33 11.88 -16.76
CA GLU A 34 -4.19 12.78 -17.02
C GLU A 34 -3.19 12.77 -15.87
N LYS A 35 -1.99 13.34 -16.08
CA LYS A 35 -0.96 13.32 -15.03
C LYS A 35 -1.26 14.35 -13.93
N ALA A 36 -1.48 13.86 -12.72
CA ALA A 36 -1.70 14.66 -11.51
C ALA A 36 -0.56 14.51 -10.50
N MET A 37 -0.39 15.51 -9.64
CA MET A 37 0.50 15.47 -8.48
C MET A 37 -0.29 15.07 -7.25
N PHE A 38 0.14 14.02 -6.55
CA PHE A 38 -0.47 13.54 -5.33
C PHE A 38 0.36 13.97 -4.12
N LEU A 39 -0.30 14.59 -3.15
CA LEU A 39 0.26 15.03 -1.88
C LEU A 39 -0.42 14.24 -0.76
N LEU A 40 0.26 13.23 -0.25
CA LEU A 40 -0.29 12.31 0.74
C LEU A 40 0.02 12.82 2.14
N SER A 41 -1.02 12.91 2.97
CA SER A 41 -0.91 13.13 4.42
C SER A 41 -1.41 11.87 5.13
N ILE A 42 -0.55 11.24 5.93
CA ILE A 42 -0.76 9.89 6.46
C ILE A 42 -1.04 9.94 7.96
N LYS A 43 -2.13 9.29 8.39
CA LYS A 43 -2.47 9.06 9.80
C LYS A 43 -2.77 7.60 10.06
N SER A 44 -2.44 7.14 11.27
CA SER A 44 -2.71 5.76 11.70
C SER A 44 -4.04 5.68 12.45
N GLY A 45 -4.81 4.62 12.20
CA GLY A 45 -6.07 4.37 12.91
C GLY A 45 -7.29 5.03 12.28
N ASN A 46 -8.38 5.06 13.03
CA ASN A 46 -9.64 5.70 12.64
C ASN A 46 -9.51 7.22 12.72
N LEU A 47 -10.21 7.92 11.82
CA LEU A 47 -10.30 9.36 11.84
C LEU A 47 -11.50 9.78 12.68
N ALA A 48 -11.25 10.03 13.96
CA ALA A 48 -12.20 10.59 14.91
C ALA A 48 -12.10 12.13 14.96
N ARG A 49 -13.00 12.78 15.71
CA ARG A 49 -13.01 14.25 15.87
C ARG A 49 -11.68 14.83 16.36
N ASP A 50 -11.02 14.16 17.30
CA ASP A 50 -9.74 14.64 17.84
C ASP A 50 -8.60 14.50 16.82
N GLU A 51 -8.57 13.38 16.10
CA GLU A 51 -7.60 13.16 15.02
C GLU A 51 -7.81 14.10 13.83
N TRP A 52 -9.02 14.62 13.65
CA TRP A 52 -9.31 15.60 12.61
C TRP A 52 -8.76 16.99 12.93
N ALA A 53 -9.02 17.53 14.13
CA ALA A 53 -8.77 18.94 14.42
C ALA A 53 -7.95 19.25 15.68
N THR A 54 -7.77 18.29 16.59
CA THR A 54 -7.23 18.56 17.92
C THR A 54 -5.72 18.28 17.97
N GLY A 55 -4.93 19.34 18.02
CA GLY A 55 -3.48 19.28 18.28
C GLY A 55 -2.61 19.22 17.01
N LYS A 56 -1.29 19.30 17.21
CA LYS A 56 -0.31 19.40 16.11
C LYS A 56 -0.21 18.14 15.24
N GLN A 57 -0.71 17.01 15.75
CA GLN A 57 -0.72 15.74 15.04
C GLN A 57 -2.06 15.45 14.38
N ALA A 58 -3.05 16.36 14.46
CA ALA A 58 -4.29 16.21 13.75
C ALA A 58 -4.11 16.38 12.23
N LEU A 59 -5.04 15.82 11.47
CA LEU A 59 -4.98 15.81 10.01
C LEU A 59 -5.25 17.19 9.42
N ARG A 60 -6.28 17.90 9.87
CA ARG A 60 -6.67 19.20 9.29
C ARG A 60 -5.54 20.23 9.30
N PRO A 61 -4.80 20.47 10.41
CA PRO A 61 -3.67 21.38 10.39
C PRO A 61 -2.61 21.00 9.35
N SER A 62 -2.40 19.70 9.12
CA SER A 62 -1.49 19.22 8.08
C SER A 62 -2.01 19.59 6.69
N LEU A 63 -3.31 19.42 6.42
CA LEU A 63 -3.92 19.82 5.14
C LEU A 63 -3.85 21.33 4.92
N GLU A 64 -4.08 22.13 5.96
CA GLU A 64 -3.93 23.59 5.92
C GLU A 64 -2.48 23.99 5.58
N GLU A 65 -1.47 23.33 6.16
CA GLU A 65 -0.05 23.55 5.78
C GLU A 65 0.24 23.18 4.32
N ILE A 66 -0.39 22.13 3.79
CA ILE A 66 -0.25 21.76 2.37
C ILE A 66 -0.75 22.88 1.47
N LEU A 67 -1.95 23.39 1.75
CA LEU A 67 -2.61 24.44 0.98
C LEU A 67 -1.86 25.78 1.07
N ASP A 68 -1.48 26.18 2.28
CA ASP A 68 -0.97 27.53 2.54
C ASP A 68 0.54 27.65 2.30
N VAL A 69 1.29 26.55 2.42
CA VAL A 69 2.75 26.56 2.39
C VAL A 69 3.32 25.64 1.32
N TYR A 70 2.94 24.37 1.31
CA TYR A 70 3.59 23.40 0.44
C TYR A 70 3.30 23.67 -1.05
N ILE A 71 2.01 23.77 -1.42
CA ILE A 71 1.60 24.01 -2.81
C ILE A 71 2.20 25.31 -3.35
N PRO A 72 2.11 26.46 -2.64
CA PRO A 72 2.58 27.72 -3.19
C PRO A 72 4.12 27.84 -3.22
N LYS A 73 4.84 27.25 -2.24
CA LYS A 73 6.28 27.52 -2.04
C LYS A 73 7.21 26.36 -2.35
N HIS A 74 6.73 25.12 -2.27
CA HIS A 74 7.58 23.92 -2.35
C HIS A 74 7.31 23.05 -3.58
N VAL A 75 6.19 23.25 -4.29
CA VAL A 75 5.96 22.58 -5.57
C VAL A 75 6.87 23.19 -6.65
N SER A 76 7.75 22.35 -7.21
CA SER A 76 8.64 22.75 -8.30
C SER A 76 7.85 23.20 -9.54
N LYS A 77 8.38 24.17 -10.29
CA LYS A 77 7.77 24.73 -11.52
C LYS A 77 7.31 23.66 -12.52
N ARG A 78 8.02 22.53 -12.58
CA ARG A 78 7.67 21.39 -13.45
C ARG A 78 6.30 20.77 -13.14
N TYR A 79 5.81 20.89 -11.91
CA TYR A 79 4.56 20.28 -11.44
C TYR A 79 3.47 21.32 -11.12
N GLN A 80 3.77 22.62 -11.22
CA GLN A 80 2.82 23.69 -10.84
C GLN A 80 1.53 23.66 -11.66
N GLN A 81 1.63 23.35 -12.95
CA GLN A 81 0.51 23.30 -13.89
C GLN A 81 -0.29 21.98 -13.84
N MET A 82 0.16 20.99 -13.07
CA MET A 82 -0.58 19.75 -12.91
C MET A 82 -1.68 19.95 -11.85
N PRO A 83 -2.83 19.27 -11.95
CA PRO A 83 -3.79 19.21 -10.86
C PRO A 83 -3.14 18.57 -9.62
N LYS A 84 -3.47 19.10 -8.44
CA LYS A 84 -2.94 18.67 -7.15
C LYS A 84 -4.03 17.90 -6.43
N ILE A 85 -3.81 16.61 -6.21
CA ILE A 85 -4.71 15.76 -5.43
C ILE A 85 -4.11 15.61 -4.04
N ILE A 86 -4.79 16.18 -3.05
CA ILE A 86 -4.43 16.03 -1.64
C ILE A 86 -5.11 14.77 -1.12
N ALA A 87 -4.32 13.73 -0.85
CA ALA A 87 -4.82 12.44 -0.41
C ALA A 87 -4.76 12.33 1.12
N LEU A 88 -5.93 12.19 1.74
CA LEU A 88 -6.09 11.88 3.15
C LEU A 88 -5.91 10.36 3.30
N CYS A 89 -4.74 9.94 3.80
CA CYS A 89 -4.41 8.54 3.95
C CYS A 89 -4.59 8.12 5.41
N PHE A 90 -5.47 7.16 5.69
CA PHE A 90 -5.70 6.66 7.04
C PHE A 90 -5.92 5.15 7.08
N GLY A 91 -5.54 4.53 8.19
CA GLY A 91 -5.50 3.06 8.29
C GLY A 91 -6.83 2.40 8.63
N GLY A 92 -7.76 3.13 9.23
CA GLY A 92 -9.10 2.66 9.58
C GLY A 92 -10.19 3.39 8.81
N ASP A 93 -11.32 3.64 9.47
CA ASP A 93 -12.48 4.34 8.88
C ASP A 93 -12.62 5.77 9.41
N ILE A 94 -13.38 6.58 8.67
CA ILE A 94 -13.83 7.89 9.14
C ILE A 94 -15.05 7.69 10.02
N GLU A 95 -15.01 8.18 11.26
CA GLU A 95 -16.17 8.12 12.15
C GLU A 95 -17.31 9.03 11.62
N GLU A 96 -18.56 8.56 11.72
CA GLU A 96 -19.73 9.27 11.18
C GLU A 96 -19.88 10.68 11.76
N ASP A 97 -19.46 10.89 13.00
CA ASP A 97 -19.61 12.16 13.71
C ASP A 97 -18.68 13.26 13.20
N VAL A 98 -17.57 12.90 12.52
CA VAL A 98 -16.59 13.83 11.95
C VAL A 98 -16.73 13.99 10.45
N ARG A 99 -17.38 13.03 9.77
CA ARG A 99 -17.64 13.04 8.32
C ARG A 99 -18.14 14.40 7.79
N PRO A 100 -19.19 15.04 8.35
CA PRO A 100 -19.66 16.32 7.84
C PRO A 100 -18.64 17.47 7.94
N ARG A 101 -17.70 17.39 8.90
CA ARG A 101 -16.65 18.40 9.07
C ARG A 101 -15.54 18.24 8.04
N ILE A 102 -15.28 17.00 7.62
CA ILE A 102 -14.31 16.67 6.59
C ILE A 102 -14.87 17.07 5.23
N ASP A 103 -16.10 16.65 4.92
CA ASP A 103 -16.77 17.00 3.67
C ASP A 103 -16.85 18.53 3.51
N GLY A 104 -17.30 19.25 4.55
CA GLY A 104 -17.36 20.71 4.51
C GLY A 104 -16.00 21.41 4.38
N PHE A 105 -14.89 20.76 4.79
CA PHE A 105 -13.54 21.27 4.54
C PHE A 105 -13.11 21.00 3.10
N ILE A 106 -13.31 19.78 2.61
CA ILE A 106 -12.99 19.37 1.24
C ILE A 106 -13.74 20.25 0.24
N ASP A 107 -15.05 20.39 0.39
CA ASP A 107 -15.89 21.20 -0.50
C ASP A 107 -15.44 22.65 -0.55
N LYS A 108 -15.03 23.20 0.60
CA LYS A 108 -14.57 24.59 0.70
C LYS A 108 -13.21 24.82 0.01
N GLN A 109 -12.32 23.84 0.07
CA GLN A 109 -10.95 23.97 -0.40
C GLN A 109 -10.74 23.42 -1.82
N THR A 110 -11.71 22.68 -2.34
CA THR A 110 -11.66 22.13 -3.69
C THR A 110 -11.74 23.25 -4.72
N VAL A 111 -10.76 23.27 -5.62
CA VAL A 111 -10.73 24.13 -6.80
C VAL A 111 -10.65 23.19 -8.01
N PRO A 112 -11.74 23.03 -8.77
CA PRO A 112 -11.82 22.03 -9.84
C PRO A 112 -10.64 22.13 -10.83
N ASN A 113 -10.02 21.00 -11.15
CA ASN A 113 -8.84 20.89 -12.03
C ASN A 113 -7.56 21.56 -11.49
N GLU A 114 -7.54 22.05 -10.25
CA GLU A 114 -6.36 22.65 -9.64
C GLU A 114 -6.00 22.01 -8.30
N ILE A 115 -6.95 21.96 -7.37
CA ILE A 115 -6.81 21.38 -6.03
C ILE A 115 -8.03 20.49 -5.78
N GLU A 116 -7.78 19.21 -5.66
CA GLU A 116 -8.80 18.19 -5.43
C GLU A 116 -8.38 17.32 -4.25
N PHE A 117 -9.34 16.59 -3.69
CA PHE A 117 -9.11 15.74 -2.52
C PHE A 117 -9.45 14.29 -2.84
N ALA A 118 -8.74 13.37 -2.21
CA ALA A 118 -9.04 11.95 -2.27
C ALA A 118 -8.94 11.35 -0.88
N GLU A 119 -9.82 10.40 -0.57
CA GLU A 119 -9.79 9.62 0.66
C GLU A 119 -9.20 8.25 0.35
N TRP A 120 -8.07 7.94 0.99
CA TRP A 120 -7.35 6.69 0.84
C TRP A 120 -7.38 5.97 2.18
N ASN A 121 -8.47 5.23 2.43
CA ASN A 121 -8.57 4.37 3.60
C ASN A 121 -7.66 3.14 3.45
N GLY A 122 -7.56 2.33 4.52
CA GLY A 122 -6.74 1.13 4.53
C GLY A 122 -7.07 0.17 3.37
N ASP A 123 -8.33 0.12 3.00
CA ASP A 123 -8.88 -0.78 1.98
C ASP A 123 -8.48 -0.32 0.59
N TYR A 124 -8.67 0.96 0.28
CA TYR A 124 -8.23 1.56 -0.97
C TYR A 124 -6.72 1.45 -1.15
N ILE A 125 -5.94 1.67 -0.08
CA ILE A 125 -4.48 1.50 -0.14
C ILE A 125 -4.13 0.02 -0.40
N ALA A 126 -4.83 -0.90 0.25
CA ALA A 126 -4.62 -2.33 0.06
C ALA A 126 -5.01 -2.78 -1.35
N ASP A 127 -6.07 -2.24 -1.93
CA ASP A 127 -6.50 -2.45 -3.30
C ASP A 127 -5.55 -1.82 -4.32
N LEU A 128 -5.00 -0.64 -4.02
CA LEU A 128 -3.98 0.00 -4.85
C LEU A 128 -2.71 -0.85 -4.86
N ILE A 129 -2.34 -1.40 -3.71
CA ILE A 129 -1.27 -2.40 -3.59
C ILE A 129 -1.65 -3.64 -4.41
N ALA A 130 -2.79 -4.28 -4.17
CA ALA A 130 -3.25 -5.48 -4.88
C ALA A 130 -3.31 -5.31 -6.41
N SER A 131 -3.86 -4.19 -6.88
CA SER A 131 -4.01 -3.87 -8.31
C SER A 131 -2.67 -3.54 -8.96
N GLY A 132 -1.79 -2.80 -8.29
CA GLY A 132 -0.41 -2.59 -8.73
C GLY A 132 0.37 -3.91 -8.80
N LEU A 133 0.16 -4.79 -7.81
CA LEU A 133 0.79 -6.11 -7.76
C LEU A 133 0.37 -7.02 -8.93
N LEU A 134 -0.90 -6.92 -9.34
CA LEU A 134 -1.47 -7.67 -10.46
C LEU A 134 -1.01 -7.15 -11.83
N ARG A 135 -0.64 -5.87 -11.95
CA ARG A 135 -0.26 -5.23 -13.22
C ARG A 135 1.17 -5.52 -13.66
N GLU A 136 2.12 -5.74 -12.75
CA GLU A 136 3.55 -5.62 -13.09
C GLU A 136 4.33 -6.93 -13.34
N ASN A 137 3.72 -8.03 -13.76
CA ASN A 137 4.44 -9.30 -13.98
C ASN A 137 5.27 -9.77 -12.75
N ILE A 138 4.87 -9.38 -11.54
CA ILE A 138 5.46 -9.89 -10.29
C ILE A 138 5.39 -11.42 -10.31
N PHE A 139 4.26 -11.94 -10.75
CA PHE A 139 4.09 -13.33 -11.07
C PHE A 139 4.32 -13.55 -12.57
N SER A 140 4.91 -14.69 -12.92
CA SER A 140 4.82 -15.19 -14.30
C SER A 140 3.34 -15.36 -14.68
N LYS A 141 3.00 -15.34 -15.97
CA LYS A 141 1.60 -15.46 -16.43
C LYS A 141 0.86 -16.68 -15.84
N ALA A 142 1.58 -17.79 -15.67
CA ALA A 142 1.05 -18.99 -15.02
C ALA A 142 0.69 -18.73 -13.55
N LEU A 143 1.59 -18.10 -12.79
CA LEU A 143 1.37 -17.77 -11.39
C LEU A 143 0.29 -16.70 -11.18
N GLN A 144 0.16 -15.74 -12.11
CA GLN A 144 -0.96 -14.78 -12.09
C GLN A 144 -2.30 -15.49 -12.18
N THR A 145 -2.39 -16.56 -12.96
CA THR A 145 -3.63 -17.34 -13.12
C THR A 145 -4.00 -18.02 -11.81
N SER A 146 -3.05 -18.68 -11.14
CA SER A 146 -3.30 -19.30 -9.83
C SER A 146 -3.68 -18.26 -8.77
N PHE A 147 -3.00 -17.11 -8.76
CA PHE A 147 -3.31 -16.03 -7.82
C PHE A 147 -4.71 -15.44 -8.04
N ARG A 148 -5.10 -15.14 -9.28
CA ARG A 148 -6.44 -14.64 -9.62
C ARG A 148 -7.53 -15.62 -9.21
N LYS A 149 -7.32 -16.92 -9.43
CA LYS A 149 -8.26 -17.96 -8.99
C LYS A 149 -8.38 -18.03 -7.48
N ALA A 150 -7.28 -17.89 -6.75
CA ALA A 150 -7.31 -17.86 -5.28
C ALA A 150 -8.12 -16.68 -4.74
N VAL A 151 -7.91 -15.47 -5.30
CA VAL A 151 -8.63 -14.26 -4.90
C VAL A 151 -10.11 -14.29 -5.29
N ALA A 152 -10.45 -14.82 -6.47
CA ALA A 152 -11.84 -14.91 -6.93
C ALA A 152 -12.70 -15.92 -6.15
N LEU A 153 -12.08 -16.80 -5.35
CA LEU A 153 -12.74 -17.91 -4.66
C LEU A 153 -12.49 -17.86 -3.15
N VAL A 154 -12.29 -16.65 -2.59
CA VAL A 154 -12.11 -16.45 -1.13
C VAL A 154 -13.29 -16.95 -0.31
N ASP A 155 -14.50 -16.92 -0.88
CA ASP A 155 -15.72 -17.47 -0.30
C ASP A 155 -15.74 -19.00 -0.19
N GLU A 156 -14.83 -19.68 -0.90
CA GLU A 156 -14.61 -21.13 -0.84
C GLU A 156 -13.22 -21.44 -0.27
N PRO A 157 -13.06 -21.50 1.08
CA PRO A 157 -11.74 -21.55 1.70
C PRO A 157 -10.83 -22.67 1.24
N ALA A 158 -11.40 -23.85 0.95
CA ALA A 158 -10.63 -24.98 0.44
C ALA A 158 -10.07 -24.74 -0.97
N VAL A 159 -10.84 -24.06 -1.83
CA VAL A 159 -10.45 -23.80 -3.22
C VAL A 159 -9.48 -22.62 -3.30
N CYS A 160 -9.75 -21.54 -2.54
CA CYS A 160 -8.81 -20.46 -2.34
C CYS A 160 -7.43 -20.99 -1.89
N TYR A 161 -7.43 -21.81 -0.82
CA TYR A 161 -6.21 -22.41 -0.29
C TYR A 161 -5.47 -23.26 -1.32
N SER A 162 -6.19 -24.07 -2.11
CA SER A 162 -5.56 -24.90 -3.13
C SER A 162 -4.82 -24.07 -4.17
N HIS A 163 -5.47 -23.04 -4.73
CA HIS A 163 -4.85 -22.18 -5.73
C HIS A 163 -3.74 -21.30 -5.15
N PHE A 164 -3.88 -20.88 -3.90
CA PHE A 164 -2.82 -20.16 -3.18
C PHE A 164 -1.59 -21.05 -2.94
N ARG A 165 -1.78 -22.32 -2.59
CA ARG A 165 -0.69 -23.29 -2.48
C ARG A 165 0.01 -23.47 -3.83
N ASP A 166 -0.73 -23.63 -4.92
CA ASP A 166 -0.15 -23.77 -6.27
C ASP A 166 0.70 -22.54 -6.64
N LEU A 167 0.26 -21.33 -6.26
CA LEU A 167 1.04 -20.10 -6.41
C LEU A 167 2.35 -20.17 -5.62
N LEU A 168 2.30 -20.54 -4.33
CA LEU A 168 3.49 -20.60 -3.48
C LEU A 168 4.48 -21.66 -3.96
N ASP A 169 3.99 -22.85 -4.31
CA ASP A 169 4.82 -23.92 -4.83
C ASP A 169 5.51 -23.49 -6.12
N GLY A 170 4.81 -22.80 -7.02
CA GLY A 170 5.40 -22.26 -8.24
C GLY A 170 6.39 -21.11 -8.00
N LEU A 171 6.21 -20.29 -6.95
CA LEU A 171 7.18 -19.29 -6.53
C LEU A 171 8.47 -19.91 -5.97
N THR A 172 8.36 -21.06 -5.30
CA THR A 172 9.48 -21.75 -4.64
C THR A 172 10.01 -22.96 -5.41
N ALA A 173 9.47 -23.25 -6.60
CA ALA A 173 9.80 -24.46 -7.38
C ALA A 173 11.30 -24.60 -7.64
N ASN A 174 11.98 -23.46 -7.85
CA ASN A 174 13.43 -23.39 -7.92
C ASN A 174 13.96 -22.80 -6.62
N ALA A 175 14.67 -23.60 -5.84
CA ALA A 175 15.27 -23.14 -4.58
C ALA A 175 16.19 -21.93 -4.83
N PRO A 176 15.84 -20.74 -4.33
CA PRO A 176 16.58 -19.52 -4.61
C PRO A 176 17.96 -19.57 -3.93
N GLN A 177 19.02 -19.44 -4.74
CA GLN A 177 20.41 -19.53 -4.28
C GLN A 177 20.91 -18.21 -3.71
N LYS A 178 20.42 -17.07 -4.21
CA LYS A 178 20.88 -15.73 -3.79
C LYS A 178 19.95 -15.13 -2.72
N PRO A 179 20.49 -14.41 -1.73
CA PRO A 179 19.68 -13.69 -0.74
C PRO A 179 18.68 -12.70 -1.37
N ALA A 180 19.06 -12.04 -2.46
CA ALA A 180 18.20 -11.11 -3.18
C ALA A 180 16.96 -11.81 -3.78
N ASP A 181 17.12 -13.01 -4.33
CA ASP A 181 16.02 -13.79 -4.90
C ASP A 181 15.07 -14.31 -3.81
N ARG A 182 15.63 -14.74 -2.66
CA ARG A 182 14.85 -15.12 -1.47
C ARG A 182 14.01 -13.95 -0.97
N LEU A 183 14.60 -12.76 -0.87
CA LEU A 183 13.90 -11.55 -0.45
C LEU A 183 12.80 -11.16 -1.45
N ARG A 184 13.07 -11.28 -2.75
CA ARG A 184 12.07 -11.06 -3.80
C ARG A 184 10.88 -12.01 -3.62
N ILE A 185 11.13 -13.31 -3.49
CA ILE A 185 10.07 -14.30 -3.29
C ILE A 185 9.31 -14.04 -1.97
N ALA A 186 9.99 -13.76 -0.86
CA ALA A 186 9.33 -13.46 0.41
C ALA A 186 8.38 -12.25 0.30
N ARG A 187 8.78 -11.20 -0.42
CA ARG A 187 7.88 -10.07 -0.73
C ARG A 187 6.67 -10.51 -1.55
N GLN A 188 6.86 -11.37 -2.55
CA GLN A 188 5.77 -11.89 -3.37
C GLN A 188 4.77 -12.71 -2.55
N ILE A 189 5.25 -13.56 -1.64
CA ILE A 189 4.41 -14.32 -0.72
C ILE A 189 3.65 -13.36 0.21
N TYR A 190 4.34 -12.37 0.79
CA TYR A 190 3.72 -11.37 1.68
C TYR A 190 2.58 -10.64 0.98
N LEU A 191 2.84 -10.16 -0.22
CA LEU A 191 1.89 -9.41 -1.03
C LEU A 191 0.69 -10.26 -1.43
N ALA A 192 0.91 -11.50 -1.88
CA ALA A 192 -0.18 -12.43 -2.18
C ALA A 192 -1.05 -12.75 -0.95
N THR A 193 -0.42 -12.97 0.20
CA THR A 193 -1.11 -13.27 1.45
C THR A 193 -1.97 -12.08 1.89
N TRP A 194 -1.42 -10.86 1.81
CA TRP A 194 -2.13 -9.64 2.15
C TRP A 194 -3.35 -9.42 1.25
N THR A 195 -3.21 -9.62 -0.06
CA THR A 195 -4.36 -9.52 -0.96
C THR A 195 -5.45 -10.52 -0.61
N VAL A 196 -5.12 -11.80 -0.37
CA VAL A 196 -6.13 -12.78 0.06
C VAL A 196 -6.83 -12.31 1.35
N PHE A 197 -6.07 -11.80 2.32
CA PHE A 197 -6.64 -11.30 3.58
C PHE A 197 -7.65 -10.17 3.39
N VAL A 198 -7.33 -9.17 2.58
CA VAL A 198 -8.21 -8.02 2.31
C VAL A 198 -9.53 -8.49 1.72
N TRP A 199 -9.47 -9.34 0.69
CA TRP A 199 -10.66 -9.86 0.02
C TRP A 199 -11.51 -10.77 0.92
N CYS A 200 -10.86 -11.57 1.78
CA CYS A 200 -11.56 -12.37 2.79
C CYS A 200 -12.29 -11.51 3.82
N ARG A 201 -11.68 -10.39 4.23
CA ARG A 201 -12.29 -9.45 5.17
C ARG A 201 -13.49 -8.76 4.53
N ASP A 202 -13.37 -8.33 3.29
CA ASP A 202 -14.47 -7.68 2.56
C ASP A 202 -15.63 -8.65 2.30
N ALA A 203 -15.33 -9.95 2.15
CA ALA A 203 -16.31 -11.03 2.07
C ALA A 203 -16.87 -11.49 3.43
N ASP A 204 -16.44 -10.87 4.55
CA ASP A 204 -16.76 -11.28 5.93
C ASP A 204 -16.49 -12.77 6.22
N ASN A 205 -15.44 -13.33 5.60
CA ASN A 205 -15.03 -14.73 5.75
C ASN A 205 -13.51 -14.88 5.81
N LEU A 206 -12.96 -14.89 7.03
CA LEU A 206 -11.51 -14.94 7.27
C LEU A 206 -10.89 -16.34 7.21
N GLU A 207 -11.66 -17.40 6.97
CA GLU A 207 -11.13 -18.77 7.05
C GLU A 207 -10.05 -19.03 5.98
N ALA A 208 -10.29 -18.57 4.75
CA ALA A 208 -9.32 -18.68 3.67
C ALA A 208 -8.03 -17.91 3.98
N ALA A 209 -8.16 -16.67 4.49
CA ALA A 209 -7.04 -15.85 4.91
C ALA A 209 -6.21 -16.52 6.01
N TYR A 210 -6.85 -17.10 7.03
CA TYR A 210 -6.18 -17.83 8.09
C TYR A 210 -5.34 -18.98 7.53
N ARG A 211 -5.95 -19.86 6.73
CA ARG A 211 -5.26 -21.03 6.14
C ARG A 211 -4.09 -20.62 5.24
N CYS A 212 -4.29 -19.60 4.40
CA CYS A 212 -3.26 -19.09 3.50
C CYS A 212 -2.10 -18.43 4.28
N SER A 213 -2.39 -17.69 5.36
CA SER A 213 -1.37 -17.05 6.19
C SER A 213 -0.45 -18.04 6.91
N VAL A 214 -1.00 -19.16 7.40
CA VAL A 214 -0.22 -20.25 8.00
C VAL A 214 0.75 -20.83 6.97
N LEU A 215 0.25 -21.15 5.78
CA LEU A 215 1.09 -21.69 4.71
C LEU A 215 2.18 -20.70 4.27
N ALA A 216 1.81 -19.42 4.10
CA ALA A 216 2.73 -18.36 3.75
C ALA A 216 3.86 -18.21 4.78
N THR A 217 3.52 -18.25 6.07
CA THR A 217 4.48 -18.16 7.17
C THR A 217 5.48 -19.31 7.12
N LEU A 218 5.01 -20.55 6.93
CA LEU A 218 5.87 -21.72 6.79
C LEU A 218 6.81 -21.60 5.58
N ARG A 219 6.31 -21.15 4.44
CA ARG A 219 7.11 -20.94 3.22
C ARG A 219 8.14 -19.83 3.40
N MET A 220 7.77 -18.72 4.07
CA MET A 220 8.73 -17.65 4.39
C MET A 220 9.82 -18.12 5.35
N TRP A 221 9.46 -18.93 6.35
CA TRP A 221 10.44 -19.52 7.26
C TRP A 221 11.47 -20.36 6.50
N ASP A 222 11.03 -21.21 5.56
CA ASP A 222 11.92 -22.02 4.75
C ASP A 222 12.90 -21.19 3.90
N LEU A 223 12.49 -20.01 3.43
CA LEU A 223 13.35 -19.08 2.68
C LEU A 223 14.39 -18.39 3.58
N CYS A 224 14.06 -18.16 4.85
CA CYS A 224 14.86 -17.33 5.76
C CYS A 224 15.71 -18.11 6.76
N LYS A 225 15.36 -19.36 7.11
CA LYS A 225 15.98 -20.14 8.20
C LYS A 225 17.50 -20.27 8.13
N GLU A 226 18.08 -20.32 6.93
CA GLU A 226 19.54 -20.38 6.73
C GLU A 226 20.27 -19.12 7.20
N HIS A 227 19.61 -17.96 7.23
CA HIS A 227 20.18 -16.71 7.72
C HIS A 227 20.26 -16.65 9.25
N PHE A 228 19.46 -17.46 9.95
CA PHE A 228 19.47 -17.59 11.41
C PHE A 228 20.38 -18.71 11.90
N SER A 229 20.89 -19.55 11.00
CA SER A 229 21.84 -20.62 11.35
C SER A 229 23.23 -20.03 11.61
N PRO A 230 23.93 -20.42 12.70
CA PRO A 230 25.30 -20.01 12.91
C PRO A 230 26.16 -20.46 11.73
N LYS A 231 27.01 -19.57 11.19
CA LYS A 231 28.02 -19.99 10.20
C LYS A 231 28.87 -21.11 10.82
N LYS A 232 28.80 -22.33 10.27
CA LYS A 232 29.83 -23.34 10.54
C LYS A 232 31.14 -22.78 10.02
N ASN A 233 31.97 -22.25 10.93
CA ASN A 233 33.36 -21.92 10.62
C ASN A 233 34.01 -23.19 10.05
N GLY A 234 34.60 -23.05 8.86
CA GLY A 234 35.18 -24.16 8.13
C GLY A 234 36.14 -24.96 8.99
N ALA A 235 35.87 -26.25 9.14
CA ALA A 235 36.86 -27.20 9.59
C ALA A 235 37.96 -27.24 8.53
N LYS A 236 39.11 -26.63 8.83
CA LYS A 236 40.35 -26.91 8.13
C LYS A 236 40.72 -28.35 8.50
N THR A 237 40.68 -29.26 7.53
CA THR A 237 41.37 -30.53 7.60
C THR A 237 42.88 -30.25 7.67
N CYS A 238 43.50 -30.67 8.77
CA CYS A 238 44.93 -30.92 8.86
C CYS A 238 45.23 -32.33 8.32
#